data_AF-A0A2P7UJW6-F1
#
_entry.id   AF-A0A2P7UJW6-F1
#
_cell.length_a   1.000
_cell.length_b   1.000
_cell.length_c   1.000
_cell.angle_alpha   90.00
_cell.angle_beta   90.00
_cell.angle_gamma   90.00
#
_symmetry.space_group_name_H-M   'P 1'
#
loop_
_entity.id
_entity.type
_entity.pdbx_description
1 polymer ?
#
loop_
_entity_poly.entity_id
_entity_poly.type
_entity_poly.pdbx_seq_one_letter_code
_entity_poly.pdbx_strand_id
1 'polypeptide(L)'
;MKVTIDEKVMVASDAIFMKDKKYHFLEVDNTQTLSENKLKIERYKEFMKTDQFQSSLCTSLHSTVAVNKIRMKRFTEMCDGLPVQDYLIDDSK
;
A
#
# COMPACT_ATOMS: atom_id res chain seq x y z
N MET A 1 8.70 7.53 -3.96
CA MET A 1 8.33 8.76 -3.20
C MET A 1 8.19 8.46 -1.70
N LYS A 2 8.55 9.42 -0.83
CA LYS A 2 8.46 9.29 0.63
C LYS A 2 7.44 10.28 1.19
N VAL A 3 6.64 9.85 2.15
CA VAL A 3 5.78 10.73 2.94
C VAL A 3 6.39 10.90 4.32
N THR A 4 6.60 12.15 4.70
CA THR A 4 7.17 12.55 5.99
C THR A 4 6.14 13.33 6.80
N ILE A 5 5.95 12.94 8.05
CA ILE A 5 5.18 13.70 9.06
C ILE A 5 6.17 14.05 10.17
N ASP A 6 6.22 15.33 10.57
CA ASP A 6 7.12 15.82 11.63
C ASP A 6 8.58 15.36 11.44
N GLU A 7 9.09 15.51 10.21
CA GLU A 7 10.45 15.10 9.78
C GLU A 7 10.72 13.58 9.84
N LYS A 8 9.76 12.75 10.27
CA LYS A 8 9.85 11.29 10.28
C LYS A 8 9.27 10.72 8.99
N VAL A 9 10.05 9.90 8.29
CA VAL A 9 9.54 9.12 7.15
C VAL A 9 8.54 8.08 7.66
N MET A 10 7.28 8.24 7.27
CA MET A 10 6.21 7.34 7.67
C MET A 10 6.10 6.17 6.70
N VAL A 11 5.98 6.48 5.41
CA VAL A 11 5.84 5.48 4.34
C VAL A 11 6.67 5.89 3.12
N ALA A 12 7.12 4.89 2.36
CA ALA A 12 7.83 5.08 1.11
C ALA A 12 7.18 4.17 0.07
N SER A 13 6.69 4.76 -1.02
CA SER A 13 5.93 4.10 -2.08
C SER A 13 6.55 4.36 -3.43
N ASP A 14 6.37 3.47 -4.41
CA ASP A 14 6.95 3.67 -5.74
C ASP A 14 6.30 4.85 -6.46
N ALA A 15 4.97 4.94 -6.38
CA ALA A 15 4.22 6.09 -6.86
C ALA A 15 3.13 6.53 -5.86
N ILE A 16 2.85 7.82 -5.88
CA ILE A 16 1.78 8.44 -5.09
C ILE A 16 1.03 9.36 -6.04
N PHE A 17 -0.29 9.23 -6.08
CA PHE A 17 -1.13 10.09 -6.92
C PHE A 17 -2.42 10.45 -6.19
N MET A 18 -3.03 11.58 -6.56
CA MET A 18 -4.33 11.99 -6.05
C MET A 18 -5.39 11.75 -7.11
N LYS A 19 -6.47 11.07 -6.73
CA LYS A 19 -7.65 10.87 -7.58
C LYS A 19 -8.89 10.97 -6.71
N ASP A 20 -9.94 11.62 -7.20
CA ASP A 20 -11.21 11.78 -6.46
C ASP A 20 -11.04 12.35 -5.03
N LYS A 21 -10.08 13.28 -4.87
CA LYS A 21 -9.67 13.86 -3.57
C LYS A 21 -9.22 12.81 -2.55
N LYS A 22 -8.65 11.71 -3.01
CA LYS A 22 -8.05 10.63 -2.22
C LYS A 22 -6.60 10.44 -2.64
N TYR A 23 -5.72 10.20 -1.68
CA TYR A 23 -4.34 9.78 -1.97
C TYR A 23 -4.33 8.28 -2.26
N HIS A 24 -3.60 7.90 -3.29
CA HIS A 24 -3.37 6.53 -3.68
C HIS A 24 -1.87 6.25 -3.64
N PHE A 25 -1.50 5.14 -3.01
CA PHE A 25 -0.12 4.70 -2.87
C PHE A 25 0.03 3.42 -3.68
N LEU A 26 0.95 3.43 -4.64
CA LEU A 26 1.20 2.31 -5.52
C LEU A 26 2.53 1.67 -5.18
N GLU A 27 2.49 0.41 -4.74
CA GLU A 27 3.67 -0.45 -4.58
C GLU A 27 3.75 -1.41 -5.76
N VAL A 28 4.84 -1.31 -6.51
CA VAL A 28 5.13 -2.14 -7.68
C VAL A 28 6.29 -3.07 -7.33
N ASP A 29 6.02 -4.19 -6.66
CA ASP A 29 7.05 -5.18 -6.35
C ASP A 29 6.63 -6.64 -6.59
N ASN A 30 7.42 -7.36 -7.38
CA ASN A 30 7.28 -8.80 -7.66
C ASN A 30 8.43 -9.65 -7.08
N THR A 31 9.44 -9.03 -6.46
CA THR A 31 10.67 -9.66 -5.96
C THR A 31 10.76 -9.71 -4.44
N GLN A 32 10.09 -8.81 -3.72
CA GLN A 32 10.13 -8.74 -2.25
C GLN A 32 9.60 -10.02 -1.59
N THR A 33 10.22 -10.35 -0.47
CA THR A 33 9.79 -11.44 0.40
C THR A 33 8.50 -11.07 1.12
N LEU A 34 7.76 -12.08 1.60
CA LEU A 34 6.55 -11.83 2.41
C LEU A 34 6.87 -11.07 3.71
N SER A 35 8.05 -11.26 4.28
CA SER A 35 8.50 -10.56 5.48
C SER A 35 8.69 -9.06 5.24
N GLU A 36 9.28 -8.68 4.10
CA GLU A 36 9.43 -7.27 3.70
C GLU A 36 8.08 -6.63 3.43
N ASN A 37 7.20 -7.35 2.72
CA ASN A 37 5.83 -6.90 2.47
C ASN A 37 5.07 -6.68 3.78
N LYS A 38 5.20 -7.60 4.75
CA LYS A 38 4.58 -7.45 6.07
C LYS A 38 5.07 -6.20 6.79
N LEU A 39 6.38 -5.94 6.79
CA LEU A 39 6.95 -4.73 7.40
C LEU A 39 6.42 -3.44 6.75
N LYS A 40 6.27 -3.42 5.42
CA LYS A 40 5.66 -2.29 4.71
C LYS A 40 4.19 -2.11 5.12
N ILE A 41 3.40 -3.18 5.11
CA ILE A 41 1.98 -3.14 5.50
C ILE A 41 1.81 -2.59 6.92
N GLU A 42 2.61 -3.04 7.88
CA GLU A 42 2.53 -2.53 9.26
C GLU A 42 2.84 -1.03 9.35
N ARG A 43 3.81 -0.53 8.59
CA ARG A 43 4.05 0.93 8.49
C ARG A 43 2.87 1.68 7.90
N TYR A 44 2.20 1.12 6.89
CA TYR A 44 0.97 1.72 6.35
C TYR A 44 -0.17 1.70 7.39
N LYS A 45 -0.32 0.64 8.18
CA LYS A 45 -1.30 0.59 9.29
C LYS A 45 -1.01 1.66 10.35
N GLU A 46 0.25 1.84 10.73
CA GLU A 46 0.66 2.89 11.66
C GLU A 46 0.39 4.29 11.09
N PHE A 47 0.74 4.51 9.82
CA PHE A 47 0.50 5.76 9.13
C PHE A 47 -1.00 6.11 9.06
N MET A 48 -1.86 5.15 8.77
CA MET A 48 -3.32 5.34 8.73
C MET A 48 -3.96 5.64 10.10
N LYS A 49 -3.26 5.32 11.19
CA LYS A 49 -3.70 5.69 12.55
C LYS A 49 -3.39 7.14 12.90
N THR A 50 -2.60 7.86 12.10
CA THR A 50 -2.30 9.26 12.35
C THR A 50 -3.48 10.16 11.98
N ASP A 51 -3.81 11.13 12.84
CA ASP A 51 -4.97 12.03 12.68
C ASP A 51 -4.94 12.81 11.35
N GLN A 52 -3.74 13.06 10.83
CA GLN A 52 -3.50 13.81 9.60
C GLN A 52 -4.11 13.13 8.36
N PHE A 53 -4.33 11.81 8.40
CA PHE A 53 -4.94 11.05 7.31
C PHE A 53 -6.37 10.56 7.61
N GLN A 54 -6.83 10.66 8.86
CA GLN A 54 -8.22 10.30 9.22
C GLN A 54 -9.26 11.31 8.69
N SER A 55 -8.88 12.57 8.46
CA SER A 55 -9.86 13.65 8.23
C SER A 55 -10.22 13.94 6.77
N SER A 56 -9.57 13.37 5.74
CA SER A 56 -9.97 13.71 4.36
C SER A 56 -9.59 12.80 3.19
N LEU A 57 -8.68 11.82 3.29
CA LEU A 57 -8.24 11.07 2.11
C LEU A 57 -8.24 9.58 2.40
N CYS A 58 -9.39 8.94 2.15
CA CYS A 58 -9.56 7.49 2.12
C CYS A 58 -8.49 6.90 1.21
N THR A 59 -7.42 6.40 1.83
CA THR A 59 -6.16 6.13 1.15
C THR A 59 -6.21 4.73 0.59
N SER A 60 -6.21 4.52 -0.72
CA SER A 60 -6.12 3.13 -1.23
C SER A 60 -4.65 2.74 -1.31
N LEU A 61 -4.28 1.65 -0.64
CA LEU A 61 -3.01 1.00 -0.93
C LEU A 61 -3.23 0.12 -2.16
N HIS A 62 -2.68 0.54 -3.28
CA HIS A 62 -2.58 -0.28 -4.48
C HIS A 62 -1.24 -1.00 -4.38
N SER A 63 -1.18 -2.11 -3.68
CA SER A 63 0.04 -2.92 -3.73
C SER A 63 -0.22 -4.02 -4.71
N THR A 64 0.45 -4.05 -5.85
CA THR A 64 0.49 -5.32 -6.58
C THR A 64 1.44 -5.40 -7.73
N VAL A 65 2.27 -6.43 -7.65
CA VAL A 65 2.83 -7.15 -8.79
C VAL A 65 2.96 -8.64 -8.39
N ALA A 66 1.88 -9.26 -7.91
CA ALA A 66 1.91 -10.68 -7.58
C ALA A 66 1.87 -11.50 -8.88
N VAL A 67 2.94 -12.23 -9.19
CA VAL A 67 3.03 -13.14 -10.35
C VAL A 67 2.04 -14.31 -10.28
N ASN A 68 1.44 -14.59 -9.11
CA ASN A 68 0.44 -15.66 -8.96
C ASN A 68 -0.64 -15.34 -7.92
N LYS A 69 -1.80 -15.99 -8.09
CA LYS A 69 -3.00 -15.82 -7.25
C LYS A 69 -2.78 -16.19 -5.78
N ILE A 70 -1.86 -17.13 -5.49
CA ILE A 70 -1.59 -17.59 -4.12
C ILE A 70 -0.86 -16.50 -3.31
N ARG A 71 0.13 -15.85 -3.91
CA ARG A 71 0.85 -14.72 -3.29
C ARG A 71 -0.07 -13.53 -3.11
N MET A 72 -0.93 -13.25 -4.10
CA MET A 72 -1.95 -12.20 -3.98
C MET A 72 -2.86 -12.48 -2.78
N LYS A 73 -3.45 -13.67 -2.67
CA LYS A 73 -4.33 -14.03 -1.54
C LYS A 73 -3.66 -13.82 -0.17
N ARG A 74 -2.42 -14.30 0.00
CA ARG A 74 -1.66 -14.11 1.25
C ARG A 74 -1.38 -12.63 1.53
N PHE A 75 -1.12 -11.84 0.49
CA PHE A 75 -0.90 -10.42 0.63
C PHE A 75 -2.19 -9.70 1.06
N THR A 76 -3.31 -9.98 0.39
CA THR A 76 -4.63 -9.45 0.75
C THR A 76 -4.99 -9.78 2.20
N GLU A 77 -4.72 -11.01 2.65
CA GLU A 77 -4.94 -11.42 4.05
C GLU A 77 -4.09 -10.61 5.05
N MET A 78 -2.84 -10.26 4.71
CA MET A 78 -2.00 -9.42 5.58
C MET A 78 -2.47 -7.97 5.66
N CYS A 79 -3.10 -7.51 4.58
CA CYS A 79 -3.69 -6.19 4.41
C CYS A 79 -5.06 -6.03 5.08
N ASP A 80 -5.53 -7.02 5.85
CA ASP A 80 -6.80 -6.93 6.56
C ASP A 80 -6.87 -5.65 7.42
N GLY A 81 -8.03 -4.97 7.37
CA GLY A 81 -8.25 -3.66 7.98
C GLY A 81 -7.68 -2.46 7.21
N LEU A 82 -7.02 -2.67 6.06
CA LEU A 82 -6.62 -1.60 5.14
C LEU A 82 -7.51 -1.59 3.88
N PRO A 83 -7.88 -0.41 3.35
CA PRO A 83 -8.52 -0.28 2.04
C PRO A 83 -7.50 -0.57 0.91
N VAL A 84 -7.26 -1.85 0.62
CA VAL A 84 -6.29 -2.31 -0.38
C VAL A 84 -6.99 -2.78 -1.64
N GLN A 85 -6.37 -2.51 -2.78
CA GLN A 85 -6.79 -3.09 -4.06
C GLN A 85 -5.59 -3.73 -4.74
N ASP A 86 -5.70 -5.04 -4.97
CA ASP A 86 -4.68 -5.88 -5.58
C ASP A 86 -5.01 -6.14 -7.07
N TYR A 87 -3.98 -6.20 -7.91
CA TYR A 87 -3.97 -6.44 -9.35
C TYR A 87 -2.99 -7.57 -9.72
N LEU A 88 -3.40 -8.54 -10.53
CA LEU A 88 -2.45 -9.51 -11.07
C LEU A 88 -1.70 -8.91 -12.27
N ILE A 89 -0.42 -9.24 -12.47
CA ILE A 89 0.34 -8.78 -13.66
C ILE A 89 -0.38 -9.21 -14.96
N ASP A 90 -0.95 -10.41 -14.98
CA ASP A 90 -1.64 -10.95 -16.17
C ASP A 90 -2.98 -10.24 -16.45
N ASP A 91 -3.50 -9.45 -15.50
CA ASP A 91 -4.71 -8.65 -15.71
C ASP A 91 -4.42 -7.35 -16.49
N SER A 92 -3.15 -7.06 -16.83
CA SER A 92 -2.74 -5.85 -17.57
C SER A 92 -2.83 -5.97 -19.10
N LYS A 93 -3.62 -6.91 -19.63
CA LYS A 93 -3.86 -7.07 -21.07
C LYS A 93 -4.97 -6.17 -21.62
#